data_AF-A0AAU9QTS7-F1
#
_entry.id   AF-A0AAU9QTS7-F1
#
_cell.length_a   1.000
_cell.length_b   1.000
_cell.length_c   1.000
_cell.angle_alpha   90.00
_cell.angle_beta   90.00
_cell.angle_gamma   90.00
#
_symmetry.space_group_name_H-M   'P 1'
#
loop_
_entity.id
_entity.type
_entity.pdbx_description
1 polymer ?
#
loop_
_entity_poly.entity_id
_entity_poly.type
_entity_poly.pdbx_seq_one_letter_code
_entity_poly.pdbx_strand_id
1 'polypeptide(L)' 'MVNDHITEDWISIKEKEPPINVPVKCKLQHWFTGSVLEYEMVRVDGEDHNWVTADDSSELDFNWNVIEWLETPDIVVRSK' A
#
# COMPACT_ATOMS: atom_id res chain seq x y z
N MET A 1 -17.26 -8.36 -26.16
CA MET A 1 -16.38 -8.84 -25.07
C MET A 1 -15.57 -7.64 -24.67
N VAL A 2 -15.91 -6.99 -23.55
CA VAL A 2 -15.02 -5.96 -22.99
C VAL A 2 -13.90 -6.72 -22.32
N ASN A 3 -12.68 -6.53 -22.83
CA ASN A 3 -11.49 -6.83 -22.06
C ASN A 3 -11.43 -5.71 -21.02
N ASP A 4 -12.02 -5.92 -19.84
CA ASP A 4 -11.71 -5.13 -18.67
C ASP A 4 -10.24 -5.41 -18.34
N HIS A 5 -9.36 -4.65 -18.99
CA HIS A 5 -8.00 -4.45 -18.51
C HIS A 5 -8.17 -3.76 -17.17
N ILE A 6 -8.24 -4.54 -16.09
CA ILE A 6 -8.02 -4.04 -14.75
C ILE A 6 -6.56 -3.58 -14.75
N THR A 7 -6.33 -2.34 -15.18
CA THR A 7 -5.06 -1.68 -14.94
C THR A 7 -5.01 -1.46 -13.45
N GLU A 8 -4.09 -2.15 -12.79
CA GLU A 8 -3.74 -1.90 -11.40
C GLU A 8 -3.34 -0.42 -11.27
N ASP A 9 -4.28 0.42 -10.81
CA ASP A 9 -4.07 1.85 -10.62
C ASP A 9 -3.28 2.07 -9.33
N TRP A 10 -1.97 2.19 -9.51
CA TRP A 10 -1.05 2.60 -8.45
C TRP A 10 -1.22 4.10 -8.19
N ILE A 11 -1.48 4.44 -6.93
CA ILE A 11 -1.69 5.81 -6.46
C ILE A 11 -0.44 6.26 -5.71
N SER A 12 0.11 7.42 -6.07
CA SER A 12 1.24 7.96 -5.32
C SER A 12 0.81 8.38 -3.92
N ILE A 13 1.63 8.07 -2.91
CA ILE A 13 1.37 8.52 -1.53
C ILE A 13 1.30 10.04 -1.40
N LYS A 14 1.94 10.77 -2.32
CA LYS A 14 1.93 12.24 -2.38
C LYS A 14 0.63 12.80 -2.94
N GLU A 15 -0.10 12.00 -3.72
CA GLU A 15 -1.37 12.40 -4.33
C GLU A 15 -2.54 12.09 -3.40
N LYS A 16 -2.55 10.89 -2.84
CA LYS A 16 -3.58 10.42 -1.92
C LYS A 16 -3.00 9.36 -1.00
N GLU A 17 -3.27 9.51 0.28
CA GLU A 17 -2.88 8.53 1.27
C GLU A 17 -3.92 7.39 1.34
N PRO A 18 -3.49 6.14 1.61
CA PRO A 18 -4.43 5.04 1.79
C PRO A 18 -5.22 5.16 3.09
N PRO A 19 -6.31 4.39 3.21
CA PRO A 19 -7.04 4.28 4.46
C PRO A 19 -6.15 3.79 5.60
N ILE A 20 -6.41 4.31 6.80
CA ILE A 20 -5.74 3.88 8.03
C ILE A 20 -6.33 2.53 8.48
N ASN A 21 -5.51 1.65 9.03
CA ASN A 21 -5.87 0.32 9.54
C ASN A 21 -6.47 -0.65 8.50
N VAL A 22 -6.20 -0.41 7.21
CA VAL A 22 -6.60 -1.31 6.12
C VAL A 22 -5.35 -1.82 5.40
N PRO A 23 -5.18 -3.14 5.24
CA PRO A 23 -4.11 -3.70 4.42
C PRO A 23 -4.24 -3.26 2.97
N VAL A 24 -3.15 -2.72 2.42
CA VAL A 24 -3.04 -2.33 1.01
C VAL A 24 -1.71 -2.83 0.46
N LYS A 25 -1.70 -3.19 -0.83
CA LYS A 25 -0.45 -3.54 -1.51
C LYS A 25 0.31 -2.25 -1.84
N CYS A 26 1.54 -2.14 -1.35
CA CYS A 26 2.39 -0.96 -1.50
C CYS A 26 3.63 -1.28 -2.34
N LYS A 27 4.15 -0.26 -3.04
CA LYS A 27 5.52 -0.25 -3.55
C LYS A 27 6.41 0.44 -2.52
N LEU A 28 7.43 -0.30 -2.08
CA LEU A 28 8.46 0.16 -1.17
C LEU A 28 9.72 0.45 -1.97
N GLN A 29 10.30 1.65 -1.81
CA GLN A 29 11.56 2.03 -2.43
C GLN A 29 12.66 2.17 -1.38
N HIS A 30 13.76 1.45 -1.58
CA HIS A 30 14.94 1.58 -0.76
C HIS A 30 15.62 2.93 -1.05
N TRP A 31 15.85 3.79 -0.05
CA TRP A 31 16.34 5.16 -0.28
C TRP A 31 17.74 5.20 -0.90
N PHE A 32 18.63 4.29 -0.50
CA PHE A 32 20.00 4.23 -1.01
C PHE A 32 20.13 3.55 -2.37
N THR A 33 19.55 2.35 -2.53
CA THR A 33 19.74 1.55 -3.77
C THR A 33 18.73 1.89 -4.85
N GLY A 34 17.62 2.56 -4.52
CA GLY A 34 16.50 2.81 -5.43
C GLY A 34 15.68 1.57 -5.78
N SER A 35 16.01 0.40 -5.21
CA SER A 35 15.30 -0.85 -5.46
C SER A 35 13.84 -0.74 -5.04
N VAL A 36 12.94 -1.31 -5.84
CA VAL A 36 11.50 -1.33 -5.58
C VAL A 36 11.05 -2.76 -5.32
N LEU A 37 10.25 -2.95 -4.28
CA LEU A 37 9.54 -4.20 -4.04
C LEU A 37 8.07 -3.93 -3.71
N GLU A 38 7.23 -4.92 -3.91
CA GLU A 38 5.81 -4.86 -3.56
C GLU A 38 5.55 -5.66 -2.28
N TYR A 39 4.84 -5.06 -1.33
CA TYR A 39 4.52 -5.70 -0.04
C TYR A 39 3.18 -5.20 0.49
N GLU A 40 2.46 -6.05 1.23
CA GLU A 40 1.22 -5.63 1.90
C GLU A 40 1.53 -4.90 3.21
N MET A 41 1.07 -3.66 3.30
CA MET A 41 1.32 -2.76 4.42
C MET A 41 0.01 -2.21 4.95
N VAL A 42 0.02 -1.81 6.21
CA VAL A 42 -1.08 -1.11 6.88
C VAL A 42 -0.58 0.25 7.30
N ARG A 43 -1.26 1.31 6.85
CA ARG A 43 -1.03 2.65 7.38
C ARG A 43 -1.64 2.75 8.77
N VAL A 44 -0.87 3.18 9.76
CA VAL A 44 -1.32 3.42 11.14
C VAL A 44 -1.29 4.91 11.45
N ASP A 45 -2.12 5.33 12.40
CA ASP A 45 -2.14 6.71 12.91
C ASP A 45 -1.04 6.84 13.98
N GLY A 46 0.20 7.08 13.54
CA GLY A 46 1.38 7.19 14.39
C GLY A 46 1.99 8.59 14.35
N GLU A 47 2.62 9.02 15.44
CA GLU A 47 3.25 10.35 15.48
C GLU A 47 4.57 10.42 14.70
N ASP A 48 5.24 9.28 14.48
CA ASP A 48 6.60 9.21 13.91
C ASP A 48 6.77 8.07 12.88
N HIS A 49 6.05 6.95 13.06
CA HIS A 49 6.05 5.79 12.16
C HIS A 49 4.62 5.42 11.76
N ASN A 50 4.31 5.53 10.47
CA ASN A 50 2.95 5.41 9.96
C ASN A 50 2.67 4.08 9.25
N TRP A 51 3.58 3.10 9.32
CA TRP A 51 3.49 1.88 8.52
C TRP A 51 3.95 0.63 9.24
N VAL A 52 3.11 -0.40 9.20
CA VAL A 52 3.43 -1.75 9.64
C VAL A 52 3.12 -2.77 8.54
N THR A 53 3.80 -3.91 8.56
CA THR A 53 3.52 -5.04 7.67
C THR A 53 2.14 -5.65 7.99
N ALA A 54 1.42 -6.11 6.97
CA ALA A 54 0.08 -6.66 7.16
C ALA A 54 0.07 -8.07 7.79
N ASP A 55 1.16 -8.83 7.69
CA ASP A 55 1.27 -10.23 8.12
C ASP A 55 1.62 -10.37 9.60
N ASP A 56 2.53 -9.55 10.12
CA ASP A 56 3.01 -9.65 11.50
C ASP A 56 3.01 -8.31 12.29
N SER A 57 2.56 -7.22 11.68
CA SER A 57 2.56 -5.86 12.27
C SER A 57 3.95 -5.35 12.67
N SER A 58 5.01 -5.87 12.06
CA SER A 58 6.36 -5.33 12.18
C SER A 58 6.45 -3.93 11.56
N GLU A 59 7.20 -3.03 12.20
CA GLU A 59 7.44 -1.68 11.68
C GLU A 59 8.22 -1.72 10.36
N LEU A 60 7.91 -0.77 9.47
CA LEU A 60 8.69 -0.60 8.25
C LEU A 60 10.13 -0.16 8.59
N ASP A 61 11.11 -0.91 8.09
CA ASP A 61 12.52 -0.56 8.23
C ASP A 61 12.83 0.80 7.59
N PHE A 62 13.60 1.63 8.31
CA PHE A 62 13.93 3.01 7.93
C PHE A 62 14.69 3.14 6.60
N ASN A 63 15.19 2.04 6.03
CA ASN A 63 15.80 2.06 4.71
C ASN A 63 14.77 2.13 3.57
N TRP A 64 13.49 1.92 3.87
CA TRP A 64 12.42 1.81 2.89
C TRP A 64 11.39 2.93 3.05
N ASN A 65 10.89 3.40 1.91
CA ASN A 65 9.81 4.37 1.84
C ASN A 65 8.63 3.79 1.08
N VAL A 66 7.41 3.98 1.58
CA VAL A 66 6.20 3.76 0.78
C VAL A 66 6.10 4.87 -0.25
N ILE A 67 6.05 4.53 -1.54
CA ILE A 67 5.98 5.50 -2.64
C ILE A 67 4.64 5.48 -3.38
N GLU A 68 4.03 4.30 -3.51
CA GLU A 68 2.75 4.09 -4.19
C GLU A 68 1.98 2.97 -3.48
N TRP A 69 0.66 2.96 -3.63
CA TRP A 69 -0.22 1.90 -3.14
C TRP A 69 -1.29 1.56 -4.17
N LEU A 70 -1.78 0.34 -4.15
CA LEU A 70 -2.89 -0.09 -4.98
C LEU A 70 -4.20 0.22 -4.30
N GLU A 71 -5.06 0.96 -5.00
CA GLU A 71 -6.46 1.06 -4.61
C GLU A 71 -7.10 -0.31 -4.78
N THR A 72 -7.26 -1.03 -3.66
CA THR A 72 -8.06 -2.25 -3.67
C THR A 72 -9.47 -1.85 -4.10
N PRO A 73 -9.99 -2.39 -5.21
CA PRO A 73 -11.33 -2.06 -5.64
C PRO A 73 -12.29 -2.42 -4.50
N ASP A 74 -13.27 -1.56 -4.23
CA ASP A 74 -14.35 -1.88 -3.31
C ASP A 74 -14.98 -3.20 -3.76
N ILE A 75 -14.58 -4.31 -3.12
CA ILE A 75 -15.29 -5.57 -3.29
C ILE A 75 -16.60 -5.34 -2.57
N VAL A 76 -17.61 -4.87 -3.32
CA VAL A 76 -18.99 -4.85 -2.86
C VAL A 76 -19.34 -6.30 -2.55
N VAL A 77 -19.18 -6.70 -1.30
CA VAL A 77 -19.66 -7.97 -0.78
C VAL A 77 -21.18 -7.89 -0.92
N ARG A 78 -21.70 -8.35 -2.05
CA ARG A 78 -23.12 -8.61 -2.21
C ARG A 78 -23.44 -9.81 -1.32
N SER A 79 -23.78 -9.53 -0.07
CA SER A 79 -24.44 -10.49 0.81
C SER A 79 -25.68 -11.02 0.07
N LYS A 80 -25.75 -12.35 -0.07
CA LYS A 80 -26.94 -13.06 -0.56
C LYS A 80 -28.06 -13.00 0.48
#